data_AF-A0A2L0NHB5-F1
#
_entry.id   AF-A0A2L0NHB5-F1
#
_cell.length_a   1.000
_cell.length_b   1.000
_cell.length_c   1.000
_cell.angle_alpha   90.00
_cell.angle_beta   90.00
_cell.angle_gamma   90.00
#
_symmetry.space_group_name_H-M   'P 1'
#
loop_
_entity.id
_entity.type
_entity.pdbx_description
1 polymer ?
#
loop_
_entity_poly.entity_id
_entity_poly.type
_entity_poly.pdbx_seq_one_letter_code
_entity_poly.pdbx_strand_id
1 'polypeptide(L)'
;KILESFRPEERFPMMSTFKVLLCGAVLSRIDAGQEQLGRRIHYSQNDLVEYSPVTEKHLTDGMTVRELCSAAITMSDNTAANLLLTTIGGPKELTAFLHNMGDHVTRLDRWEPELNEALPNDERDTTMP
;
A
#
# COMPACT_ATOMS: atom_id res chain seq x y z
N LYS A 1 -21.74 10.09 -11.89
CA LYS A 1 -22.94 9.25 -12.12
C LYS A 1 -22.45 7.85 -12.45
N ILE A 2 -22.91 6.81 -11.75
CA ILE A 2 -22.52 5.42 -12.03
C ILE A 2 -23.12 5.03 -13.39
N LEU A 3 -22.30 4.45 -14.28
CA LEU A 3 -22.71 4.08 -15.64
C LEU A 3 -23.29 2.66 -15.69
N GLU A 4 -22.65 1.71 -15.00
CA GLU A 4 -23.07 0.32 -14.82
C GLU A 4 -22.47 -0.23 -13.51
N SER A 5 -23.12 -1.20 -12.88
CA SER A 5 -22.63 -1.81 -11.63
C SER A 5 -23.17 -3.22 -11.43
N PHE A 6 -22.33 -4.11 -10.89
CA PHE A 6 -22.77 -5.41 -10.37
C PHE A 6 -22.10 -5.65 -9.03
N ARG A 7 -22.90 -5.87 -7.98
CA ARG A 7 -22.45 -6.00 -6.59
C ARG A 7 -21.58 -4.81 -6.09
N PRO A 8 -22.00 -3.55 -6.32
CA PRO A 8 -21.19 -2.38 -5.96
C PRO A 8 -21.01 -2.20 -4.44
N GLU A 9 -21.88 -2.80 -3.63
CA GLU A 9 -21.83 -2.67 -2.16
C GLU A 9 -21.36 -3.97 -1.48
N GLU A 10 -20.78 -4.91 -2.23
CA GLU A 10 -20.19 -6.13 -1.68
C GLU A 10 -18.68 -5.96 -1.48
N ARG A 11 -18.16 -6.48 -0.36
CA ARG A 11 -16.73 -6.41 -0.05
C ARG A 11 -15.93 -7.44 -0.84
N PHE A 12 -14.79 -7.00 -1.37
CA PHE A 12 -13.79 -7.87 -2.01
C PHE A 12 -12.40 -7.57 -1.46
N PRO A 13 -11.53 -8.59 -1.28
CA PRO A 13 -10.12 -8.37 -0.94
C PRO A 13 -9.46 -7.49 -1.99
N MET A 14 -8.79 -6.42 -1.55
CA MET A 14 -8.10 -5.52 -2.47
C MET A 14 -6.92 -6.21 -3.15
N MET A 15 -6.24 -7.11 -2.43
CA MET A 15 -4.90 -7.61 -2.81
C MET A 15 -4.00 -6.40 -3.15
N SER A 16 -3.03 -6.55 -4.05
CA SER A 16 -2.12 -5.47 -4.42
C SER A 16 -2.76 -4.21 -5.06
N THR A 17 -4.07 -4.15 -5.33
CA THR A 17 -4.70 -2.90 -5.79
C THR A 17 -4.62 -1.78 -4.74
N PHE A 18 -4.49 -2.13 -3.45
CA PHE A 18 -4.29 -1.17 -2.36
C PHE A 18 -3.02 -0.32 -2.55
N LYS A 19 -2.02 -0.81 -3.30
CA LYS A 19 -0.74 -0.11 -3.51
C LYS A 19 -0.94 1.24 -4.19
N VAL A 20 -2.01 1.40 -4.98
CA VAL A 20 -2.43 2.68 -5.56
C VAL A 20 -2.83 3.67 -4.47
N LEU A 21 -3.67 3.23 -3.53
CA LEU A 21 -4.11 4.05 -2.39
C LEU A 21 -2.94 4.40 -1.46
N LEU A 22 -2.05 3.43 -1.21
CA LEU A 22 -0.82 3.65 -0.45
C LEU A 22 0.06 4.74 -1.08
N CYS A 23 0.32 4.66 -2.39
CA CYS A 23 1.09 5.70 -3.07
C CYS A 23 0.35 7.05 -3.07
N GLY A 24 -0.98 7.05 -3.14
CA GLY A 24 -1.80 8.26 -2.95
C GLY A 24 -1.57 8.91 -1.57
N ALA A 25 -1.55 8.11 -0.50
CA ALA A 25 -1.27 8.59 0.86
C ALA A 25 0.15 9.17 0.98
N VAL A 26 1.14 8.49 0.38
CA VAL A 26 2.54 8.97 0.35
C VAL A 26 2.66 10.28 -0.42
N LEU A 27 1.99 10.40 -1.57
CA LEU A 27 1.93 11.66 -2.35
C LEU A 27 1.27 12.79 -1.56
N SER A 28 0.17 12.51 -0.84
CA SER A 28 -0.46 13.50 0.04
C SER A 28 0.48 14.02 1.13
N ARG A 29 1.33 13.15 1.71
CA ARG A 29 2.37 13.57 2.66
C ARG A 29 3.45 14.42 2.01
N ILE A 30 3.82 14.12 0.76
CA ILE A 30 4.79 14.93 -0.01
C ILE A 30 4.22 16.33 -0.24
N ASP A 31 2.95 16.44 -0.65
CA ASP A 31 2.27 17.74 -0.84
C ASP A 31 2.21 18.55 0.46
N ALA A 32 2.02 17.87 1.60
CA ALA A 32 2.03 18.48 2.93
C ALA A 32 3.44 18.81 3.48
N GLY A 33 4.51 18.53 2.73
CA GLY A 33 5.89 18.73 3.18
C GLY A 33 6.36 17.76 4.28
N GLN A 34 5.61 16.67 4.50
CA GLN A 34 5.88 15.65 5.52
C GLN A 34 6.70 14.46 5.01
N GLU A 35 6.96 14.43 3.70
CA GLU A 35 7.75 13.40 3.01
C GLU A 35 8.45 14.02 1.78
N GLN A 36 9.49 13.38 1.26
CA GLN A 36 10.19 13.80 0.05
C GLN A 36 10.41 12.62 -0.89
N LEU A 37 10.07 12.79 -2.18
CA LEU A 37 10.30 11.77 -3.21
C LEU A 37 11.77 11.29 -3.27
N GLY A 38 12.72 12.19 -3.01
CA GLY A 38 14.16 11.89 -3.04
C GLY A 38 14.72 11.33 -1.73
N ARG A 39 13.91 11.21 -0.66
CA ARG A 39 14.39 10.64 0.60
C ARG A 39 14.72 9.17 0.39
N ARG A 40 15.95 8.78 0.74
CA ARG A 40 16.44 7.41 0.64
C ARG A 40 16.07 6.61 1.91
N ILE A 41 15.61 5.39 1.70
CA ILE A 41 15.29 4.41 2.74
C ILE A 41 16.26 3.24 2.57
N HIS A 42 17.04 2.99 3.63
CA HIS A 42 17.83 1.78 3.76
C HIS A 42 17.03 0.75 4.55
N TYR A 43 17.16 -0.51 4.15
CA TYR A 43 16.49 -1.65 4.74
C TYR A 43 17.41 -2.86 4.64
N SER A 44 17.03 -3.94 5.32
CA SER A 44 17.84 -5.13 5.51
C SER A 44 17.19 -6.35 4.87
N GLN A 45 17.93 -7.46 4.86
CA GLN A 45 17.41 -8.76 4.42
C GLN A 45 16.16 -9.19 5.21
N ASN A 46 16.03 -8.76 6.48
CA ASN A 46 14.91 -9.12 7.34
C ASN A 46 13.62 -8.38 6.98
N ASP A 47 13.72 -7.29 6.23
CA ASP A 47 12.56 -6.53 5.76
C ASP A 47 11.99 -7.14 4.47
N LEU A 48 12.74 -8.01 3.79
CA LEU A 48 12.31 -8.65 2.56
C LEU A 48 11.22 -9.71 2.83
N VAL A 49 10.08 -9.54 2.17
CA VAL A 49 9.00 -10.53 2.11
C VAL A 49 8.92 -11.18 0.73
N GLU A 50 8.09 -12.23 0.61
CA GLU A 50 7.86 -12.91 -0.67
C GLU A 50 7.46 -11.93 -1.78
N TYR A 51 7.95 -12.16 -3.00
CA TYR A 51 7.72 -11.32 -4.18
C TYR A 51 8.24 -9.87 -4.03
N SER A 52 9.57 -9.75 -4.00
CA SER A 52 10.30 -8.47 -3.85
C SER A 52 11.31 -8.23 -4.99
N PRO A 53 10.87 -8.30 -6.27
CA PRO A 53 11.77 -8.40 -7.44
C PRO A 53 12.63 -7.16 -7.71
N VAL A 54 12.29 -6.01 -7.12
CA VAL A 54 13.08 -4.77 -7.21
C VAL A 54 13.87 -4.58 -5.93
N THR A 55 13.18 -4.60 -4.78
CA THR A 55 13.79 -4.26 -3.49
C THR A 55 14.89 -5.24 -3.07
N GLU A 56 14.82 -6.52 -3.45
CA GLU A 56 15.88 -7.51 -3.19
C GLU A 56 17.24 -7.12 -3.80
N LYS A 57 17.24 -6.29 -4.85
CA LYS A 57 18.44 -5.87 -5.60
C LYS A 57 19.10 -4.63 -5.02
N HIS A 58 18.46 -3.97 -4.06
CA HIS A 58 18.88 -2.68 -3.51
C HIS A 58 19.13 -2.68 -1.99
N LEU A 59 19.52 -3.83 -1.43
CA LEU A 59 19.81 -3.95 0.01
C LEU A 59 21.00 -3.09 0.47
N THR A 60 22.00 -2.87 -0.40
CA THR A 60 23.23 -2.14 -0.05
C THR A 60 23.04 -0.63 -0.15
N ASP A 61 22.42 -0.18 -1.24
CA ASP A 61 22.25 1.23 -1.62
C ASP A 61 20.90 1.81 -1.16
N GLY A 62 19.94 0.97 -0.78
CA GLY A 62 18.57 1.38 -0.45
C GLY A 62 17.83 1.94 -1.67
N MET A 63 16.61 2.42 -1.44
CA MET A 63 15.78 3.00 -2.48
C MET A 63 15.16 4.31 -2.02
N THR A 64 14.93 5.25 -2.94
CA THR A 64 14.18 6.46 -2.67
C THR A 64 12.68 6.18 -2.55
N VAL A 65 11.95 7.05 -1.84
CA VAL A 65 10.48 6.99 -1.77
C VAL A 65 9.85 6.93 -3.17
N ARG A 66 10.39 7.69 -4.14
CA ARG A 66 9.98 7.62 -5.55
C ARG A 66 10.15 6.24 -6.15
N GLU A 67 11.32 5.63 -5.98
CA GLU A 67 11.62 4.31 -6.53
C GLU A 67 10.78 3.23 -5.88
N LEU A 68 10.51 3.33 -4.58
CA LEU A 68 9.62 2.42 -3.85
C LEU A 68 8.18 2.52 -4.34
N CYS A 69 7.64 3.74 -4.53
CA CYS A 69 6.31 3.91 -5.12
C CYS A 69 6.25 3.31 -6.53
N SER A 70 7.29 3.54 -7.34
CA SER A 70 7.38 2.92 -8.67
C SER A 70 7.37 1.40 -8.57
N ALA A 71 8.22 0.80 -7.74
CA ALA A 71 8.32 -0.66 -7.60
C ALA A 71 7.00 -1.27 -7.08
N ALA A 72 6.36 -0.65 -6.10
CA ALA A 72 5.09 -1.10 -5.55
C ALA A 72 3.97 -1.07 -6.60
N ILE A 73 3.92 -0.08 -7.48
CA ILE A 73 2.87 0.03 -8.50
C ILE A 73 3.18 -0.78 -9.76
N THR A 74 4.37 -0.62 -10.33
CA THR A 74 4.67 -1.15 -11.67
C THR A 74 5.12 -2.60 -11.65
N MET A 75 5.66 -3.06 -10.51
CA MET A 75 6.14 -4.42 -10.32
C MET A 75 5.41 -5.15 -9.19
N SER A 76 4.43 -4.51 -8.53
CA SER A 76 3.75 -5.05 -7.36
C SER A 76 4.71 -5.51 -6.24
N ASP A 77 5.86 -4.87 -6.10
CA ASP A 77 6.89 -5.28 -5.13
C ASP A 77 6.37 -5.17 -3.69
N ASN A 78 6.36 -6.29 -2.96
CA ASN A 78 5.73 -6.39 -1.65
C ASN A 78 6.52 -5.68 -0.55
N THR A 79 7.85 -5.83 -0.54
CA THR A 79 8.66 -5.10 0.44
C THR A 79 8.61 -3.60 0.18
N ALA A 80 8.53 -3.16 -1.08
CA ALA A 80 8.35 -1.74 -1.38
C ALA A 80 7.05 -1.21 -0.75
N ALA A 81 5.96 -1.95 -0.84
CA ALA A 81 4.70 -1.60 -0.18
C ALA A 81 4.83 -1.57 1.36
N ASN A 82 5.48 -2.56 1.97
CA ASN A 82 5.70 -2.59 3.43
C ASN A 82 6.59 -1.41 3.91
N LEU A 83 7.64 -1.08 3.18
CA LEU A 83 8.49 0.07 3.51
C LEU A 83 7.71 1.38 3.43
N LEU A 84 6.89 1.57 2.39
CA LEU A 84 6.03 2.74 2.25
C LEU A 84 4.95 2.79 3.34
N LEU A 85 4.32 1.67 3.68
CA LEU A 85 3.37 1.58 4.81
C LEU A 85 4.03 2.04 6.10
N THR A 86 5.27 1.63 6.35
CA THR A 86 6.04 2.08 7.53
C THR A 86 6.17 3.60 7.59
N THR A 87 6.37 4.27 6.44
CA THR A 87 6.50 5.75 6.39
C THR A 87 5.22 6.49 6.78
N ILE A 88 4.05 5.88 6.59
CA ILE A 88 2.76 6.50 6.93
C ILE A 88 2.24 6.07 8.30
N GLY A 89 2.86 5.07 8.95
CA GLY A 89 2.44 4.53 10.24
C GLY A 89 1.69 3.19 10.17
N GLY A 90 1.78 2.49 9.04
CA GLY A 90 1.24 1.15 8.82
C GLY A 90 -0.20 1.12 8.30
N PRO A 91 -0.81 -0.08 8.19
CA PRO A 91 -2.14 -0.29 7.62
C PRO A 91 -3.25 0.58 8.25
N LYS A 92 -3.18 0.78 9.57
CA LYS A 92 -4.12 1.61 10.30
C LYS A 92 -4.14 3.06 9.81
N GLU A 93 -2.98 3.63 9.52
CA GLU A 93 -2.89 5.02 9.06
C GLU A 93 -3.28 5.16 7.59
N LEU A 94 -3.13 4.11 6.77
CA LEU A 94 -3.75 4.09 5.44
C LEU A 94 -5.27 4.13 5.55
N THR A 95 -5.85 3.30 6.42
CA THR A 95 -7.29 3.30 6.68
C THR A 95 -7.77 4.66 7.22
N ALA A 96 -7.02 5.28 8.12
CA ALA A 96 -7.33 6.61 8.64
C ALA A 96 -7.26 7.69 7.54
N PHE A 97 -6.25 7.63 6.66
CA PHE A 97 -6.14 8.51 5.50
C PHE A 97 -7.37 8.41 4.59
N LEU A 98 -7.79 7.20 4.24
CA LEU A 98 -8.97 6.94 3.40
C LEU A 98 -10.26 7.46 4.05
N HIS A 99 -10.43 7.16 5.34
CA HIS A 99 -11.55 7.66 6.13
C HIS A 99 -11.63 9.20 6.14
N ASN A 100 -10.49 9.88 6.27
CA ASN A 100 -10.44 11.34 6.29
C ASN A 100 -10.76 11.99 4.94
N MET A 101 -10.59 11.27 3.82
CA MET A 101 -11.00 11.74 2.49
C MET A 101 -12.42 11.30 2.08
N GLY A 102 -13.15 10.63 2.97
CA GLY A 102 -14.55 10.26 2.79
C GLY A 102 -14.81 8.80 2.40
N ASP A 103 -13.77 7.97 2.29
CA ASP A 103 -13.93 6.52 2.14
C ASP A 103 -14.01 5.86 3.52
N HIS A 104 -15.24 5.61 3.97
CA HIS A 104 -15.53 4.96 5.24
C HIS A 104 -15.66 3.43 5.12
N VAL A 105 -15.33 2.85 3.96
CA VAL A 105 -15.55 1.44 3.63
C VAL A 105 -14.24 0.69 3.49
N THR A 106 -13.32 1.22 2.68
CA THR A 106 -12.03 0.59 2.42
C THR A 106 -11.19 0.55 3.68
N ARG A 107 -10.61 -0.62 3.95
CA ARG A 107 -9.75 -0.84 5.11
C ARG A 107 -8.57 -1.72 4.76
N LEU A 108 -7.42 -1.36 5.32
CA LEU A 108 -6.22 -2.19 5.32
C LEU A 108 -5.84 -2.48 6.77
N ASP A 109 -5.65 -3.76 7.09
CA ASP A 109 -5.46 -4.26 8.44
C ASP A 109 -4.13 -5.01 8.57
N ARG A 110 -3.59 -5.55 7.47
CA ARG A 110 -2.35 -6.34 7.45
C ARG A 110 -1.33 -5.81 6.45
N TRP A 111 -0.13 -6.36 6.56
CA TRP A 111 1.00 -6.09 5.68
C TRP A 111 1.04 -7.11 4.54
N GLU A 112 1.91 -6.89 3.55
CA GLU A 112 2.26 -7.97 2.62
C GLU A 112 3.13 -9.01 3.35
N PRO A 113 2.92 -10.32 3.12
CA PRO A 113 1.96 -10.91 2.18
C PRO A 113 0.59 -11.26 2.79
N GLU A 114 0.40 -11.15 4.11
CA GLU A 114 -0.79 -11.67 4.82
C GLU A 114 -2.11 -11.01 4.41
N LEU A 115 -2.08 -9.78 3.87
CA LEU A 115 -3.27 -9.09 3.37
C LEU A 115 -3.98 -9.83 2.22
N ASN A 116 -3.33 -10.81 1.59
CA ASN A 116 -3.88 -11.59 0.48
C ASN A 116 -4.61 -12.88 0.91
N GLU A 117 -4.80 -13.13 2.22
CA GLU A 117 -5.39 -14.38 2.73
C GLU A 117 -6.82 -14.65 2.19
N ALA A 118 -7.60 -13.59 1.94
CA ALA A 118 -8.91 -13.66 1.28
C ALA A 118 -9.90 -14.67 1.88
N LEU A 119 -9.94 -14.80 3.21
CA LEU A 119 -10.87 -15.71 3.88
C LEU A 119 -12.33 -15.29 3.66
N PRO A 120 -13.26 -16.25 3.45
CA PRO A 120 -14.68 -15.95 3.35
C PRO A 120 -15.22 -15.23 4.59
N ASN A 121 -15.93 -14.11 4.37
CA ASN A 121 -16.51 -13.22 5.39
C ASN A 121 -15.49 -12.49 6.28
N ASP A 122 -14.20 -12.53 5.97
CA ASP A 122 -13.21 -11.65 6.59
C ASP A 122 -13.26 -10.28 5.91
N GLU A 123 -13.59 -9.24 6.67
CA GLU A 123 -13.66 -7.87 6.14
C GLU A 123 -12.29 -7.19 6.07
N ARG A 124 -11.24 -7.77 6.67
CA ARG A 124 -9.90 -7.19 6.67
C ARG A 124 -9.36 -7.09 5.24
N ASP A 125 -8.67 -5.99 4.95
CA ASP A 125 -8.00 -5.75 3.65
C ASP A 125 -8.96 -5.72 2.44
N THR A 126 -10.21 -5.29 2.66
CA THR A 126 -11.27 -5.25 1.63
C THR A 126 -11.69 -3.83 1.26
N THR A 127 -12.26 -3.71 0.05
CA THR A 127 -12.95 -2.51 -0.47
C THR A 127 -14.28 -2.91 -1.13
N MET A 128 -15.03 -1.94 -1.64
CA MET A 128 -16.23 -2.11 -2.46
C MET A 128 -15.99 -1.49 -3.86
N PRO A 129 -16.56 -2.05 -4.95
CA PRO A 129 -16.38 -1.52 -6.31
C PRO A 129 -16.85 -0.08 -6.57
#